data_AF-A0A2D4MDS7-F1
#
_entry.id   AF-A0A2D4MDS7-F1
#
_cell.length_a   1.000
_cell.length_b   1.000
_cell.length_c   1.000
_cell.angle_alpha   90.00
_cell.angle_beta   90.00
_cell.angle_gamma   90.00
#
_symmetry.space_group_name_H-M   'P 1'
#
loop_
_entity.id
_entity.type
_entity.pdbx_description
1 polymer ?
#
loop_
_entity_poly.entity_id
_entity_poly.type
_entity_poly.pdbx_seq_one_letter_code
_entity_poly.pdbx_strand_id
1 'polypeptide(L)'
;MKAKRLTPLLVQGLRTPMLRCPSQRLLDRIVRRYAEVPDAGSVYMDHFTDRDKLRLLYMLSINTHPIILQIFPGAEGWPFPKYLGSCGRLIVTASTRPMKEFYGSSSDVTADLALQLLTIIDFMMNNDLNYFFYFTHVDADTFGVFSNGQLFIQDASMLGVIDKQEGRELMNRQQEYKDIFSCLAVDCGPVFPSCSSIKESQNLVMICGKLLPNLLKQKFPSPLQEKINSALSICANSFLSDQEIITASQLLVAILKPLQICDSRFVYRYPDCKYSTKL
;
A
#
# COMPACT_ATOMS: atom_id res chain seq x y z
N MET A 1 28.37 3.89 -13.20
CA MET A 1 27.66 5.18 -12.94
C MET A 1 28.33 5.88 -11.76
N LYS A 2 28.82 7.14 -11.87
CA LYS A 2 29.65 7.80 -10.84
C LYS A 2 28.87 8.37 -9.63
N ALA A 3 27.54 8.26 -9.62
CA ALA A 3 26.71 8.76 -8.54
C ALA A 3 26.97 7.98 -7.24
N LYS A 4 27.22 8.71 -6.15
CA LYS A 4 27.48 8.17 -4.81
C LYS A 4 26.25 8.08 -3.93
N ARG A 5 25.18 8.80 -4.26
CA ARG A 5 23.91 8.82 -3.52
C ARG A 5 22.75 8.81 -4.51
N LEU A 6 21.68 8.11 -4.17
CA LEU A 6 20.45 8.15 -4.95
C LEU A 6 19.71 9.44 -4.64
N THR A 7 19.50 10.31 -5.62
CA THR A 7 18.88 11.63 -5.45
C THR A 7 17.62 11.75 -6.30
N PRO A 8 16.69 12.66 -5.96
CA PRO A 8 15.47 12.88 -6.75
C PRO A 8 15.76 13.12 -8.24
N LEU A 9 16.83 13.86 -8.55
CA LEU A 9 17.26 14.14 -9.93
C LEU A 9 17.60 12.87 -10.71
N LEU A 10 18.19 11.85 -10.06
CA LEU A 10 18.58 10.60 -10.72
C LEU A 10 17.38 9.69 -11.03
N VAL A 11 16.27 9.88 -10.31
CA VAL A 11 15.08 9.02 -10.44
C VAL A 11 13.89 9.74 -11.07
N GLN A 12 14.03 11.03 -11.41
CA GLN A 12 12.94 11.85 -11.96
C GLN A 12 12.35 11.28 -13.27
N GLY A 13 13.16 10.56 -14.07
CA GLY A 13 12.70 9.89 -15.30
C GLY A 13 11.96 8.56 -15.05
N LEU A 14 12.00 8.02 -13.82
CA LEU A 14 11.40 6.74 -13.49
C LEU A 14 9.90 6.91 -13.21
N ARG A 15 9.07 6.21 -13.98
CA ARG A 15 7.61 6.37 -13.98
C ARG A 15 6.89 5.30 -13.17
N THR A 16 7.39 4.95 -11.99
CA THR A 16 6.66 4.08 -11.06
C THR A 16 5.88 4.92 -10.05
N PRO A 17 4.70 4.45 -9.57
CA PRO A 17 3.91 5.20 -8.59
C PRO A 17 4.71 5.59 -7.34
N MET A 18 5.60 4.71 -6.87
CA MET A 18 6.48 4.93 -5.72
C MET A 18 7.37 6.17 -5.89
N LEU A 19 7.83 6.42 -7.11
CA LEU A 19 8.78 7.49 -7.42
C LEU A 19 8.13 8.72 -8.05
N ARG A 20 6.79 8.80 -8.06
CA ARG A 20 6.06 9.99 -8.52
C ARG A 20 6.41 11.22 -7.67
N CYS A 21 6.65 11.03 -6.38
CA CYS A 21 6.95 12.09 -5.40
C CYS A 21 8.22 11.76 -4.62
N PRO A 22 9.39 11.70 -5.28
CA PRO A 22 10.60 11.18 -4.66
C PRO A 22 11.14 12.19 -3.66
N SER A 23 11.21 11.79 -2.39
CA SER A 23 11.88 12.54 -1.33
C SER A 23 13.30 11.99 -1.12
N GLN A 24 14.22 12.83 -0.61
CA GLN A 24 15.57 12.35 -0.33
C GLN A 24 15.54 11.32 0.80
N ARG A 25 14.70 11.53 1.83
CA ARG A 25 14.53 10.56 2.94
C ARG A 25 14.02 9.20 2.46
N LEU A 26 13.09 9.16 1.50
CA LEU A 26 12.64 7.91 0.88
C LEU A 26 13.78 7.21 0.12
N LEU A 27 14.52 7.95 -0.72
CA LEU A 27 15.62 7.39 -1.52
C LEU A 27 16.78 6.90 -0.63
N ASP A 28 17.10 7.63 0.43
CA ASP A 28 18.07 7.19 1.44
C ASP A 28 17.62 5.89 2.11
N ARG A 29 16.33 5.77 2.44
CA ARG A 29 15.76 4.54 3.01
C ARG A 29 15.88 3.37 2.03
N ILE A 30 15.66 3.60 0.73
CA ILE A 30 15.86 2.58 -0.31
C ILE A 30 17.28 2.06 -0.29
N VAL A 31 18.28 2.93 -0.41
CA VAL A 31 19.69 2.52 -0.43
C VAL A 31 20.06 1.80 0.87
N ARG A 32 19.64 2.34 2.01
CA ARG A 32 19.96 1.80 3.34
C ARG A 32 19.40 0.41 3.60
N ARG A 33 18.25 0.07 3.01
CA ARG A 33 17.51 -1.18 3.28
C ARG A 33 17.50 -2.14 2.08
N TYR A 34 18.25 -1.85 1.02
CA TYR A 34 18.31 -2.71 -0.16
C TYR A 34 19.03 -4.02 0.18
N ALA A 35 18.28 -5.11 0.27
CA ALA A 35 18.76 -6.39 0.81
C ALA A 35 19.58 -7.21 -0.21
N GLU A 36 19.69 -6.74 -1.46
CA GLU A 36 20.39 -7.45 -2.54
C GLU A 36 21.91 -7.16 -2.56
N VAL A 37 22.41 -6.36 -1.63
CA VAL A 37 23.83 -5.97 -1.53
C VAL A 37 24.35 -6.30 -0.13
N PRO A 38 25.58 -6.84 0.00
CA PRO A 38 26.22 -6.98 1.32
C PRO A 38 26.42 -5.63 2.00
N ASP A 39 26.43 -5.61 3.33
CA ASP A 39 26.69 -4.40 4.15
C ASP A 39 25.68 -3.25 3.96
N ALA A 40 24.39 -3.60 3.80
CA ALA A 40 23.31 -2.63 3.84
C ALA A 40 23.30 -1.82 5.16
N GLY A 41 23.06 -0.51 5.07
CA GLY A 41 23.06 0.37 6.25
C GLY A 41 23.48 1.81 5.96
N SER A 42 24.18 2.03 4.85
CA SER A 42 24.59 3.36 4.37
C SER A 42 23.52 4.01 3.49
N VAL A 43 23.49 5.35 3.48
CA VAL A 43 22.72 6.13 2.50
C VAL A 43 23.49 6.35 1.19
N TYR A 44 24.79 6.05 1.19
CA TYR A 44 25.67 6.14 0.02
C TYR A 44 25.81 4.78 -0.67
N MET A 45 25.82 4.79 -1.99
CA MET A 45 25.97 3.62 -2.86
C MET A 45 27.44 3.28 -3.15
N ASP A 46 28.38 3.66 -2.28
CA ASP A 46 29.81 3.38 -2.47
C ASP A 46 30.12 1.87 -2.38
N HIS A 47 29.32 1.14 -1.60
CA HIS A 47 29.39 -0.33 -1.45
C HIS A 47 28.67 -1.08 -2.58
N PHE A 48 27.94 -0.40 -3.45
CA PHE A 48 27.24 -1.03 -4.57
C PHE A 48 28.20 -1.21 -5.75
N THR A 49 28.25 -2.41 -6.31
CA THR A 49 28.88 -2.61 -7.62
C THR A 49 28.07 -1.91 -8.71
N ASP A 50 28.65 -1.69 -9.90
CA ASP A 50 27.88 -1.15 -11.04
C ASP A 50 26.69 -2.05 -11.40
N ARG A 51 26.81 -3.37 -11.19
CA ARG A 51 25.71 -4.33 -11.39
C ARG A 51 24.57 -4.11 -10.38
N ASP A 52 24.89 -3.83 -9.12
CA ASP A 52 23.89 -3.58 -8.08
C ASP A 52 23.15 -2.27 -8.33
N LYS A 53 23.88 -1.22 -8.75
CA LYS A 53 23.28 0.06 -9.14
C LYS A 53 22.31 -0.11 -10.30
N LEU A 54 22.71 -0.86 -11.33
CA LEU A 54 21.84 -1.16 -12.47
C LEU A 54 20.62 -2.00 -12.07
N ARG A 55 20.81 -2.99 -11.19
CA ARG A 55 19.71 -3.83 -10.68
C ARG A 55 18.69 -2.99 -9.89
N LEU A 56 19.16 -2.10 -9.00
CA LEU A 56 18.30 -1.21 -8.25
C LEU A 56 17.52 -0.29 -9.19
N LEU A 57 18.19 0.39 -10.12
CA LEU A 57 17.53 1.28 -11.10
C LEU A 57 16.52 0.52 -11.97
N TYR A 58 16.84 -0.70 -12.39
CA TYR A 58 15.91 -1.56 -13.12
C TYR A 58 14.66 -1.88 -12.29
N MET A 59 14.81 -2.28 -11.02
CA MET A 59 13.66 -2.55 -10.14
C MET A 59 12.83 -1.29 -9.91
N LEU A 60 13.48 -0.15 -9.65
CA LEU A 60 12.83 1.15 -9.48
C LEU A 60 12.07 1.64 -10.72
N SER A 61 12.54 1.23 -11.91
CA SER A 61 11.91 1.58 -13.18
C SER A 61 10.75 0.66 -13.55
N ILE A 62 10.87 -0.66 -13.34
CA ILE A 62 9.93 -1.67 -13.84
C ILE A 62 8.90 -2.12 -12.81
N ASN A 63 9.34 -2.44 -11.60
CA ASN A 63 8.46 -2.99 -10.57
C ASN A 63 9.03 -2.70 -9.17
N THR A 64 8.38 -1.77 -8.47
CA THR A 64 8.77 -1.32 -7.14
C THR A 64 8.28 -2.23 -6.01
N HIS A 65 7.43 -3.22 -6.30
CA HIS A 65 6.92 -4.17 -5.29
C HIS A 65 8.03 -4.77 -4.41
N PRO A 66 9.09 -5.41 -4.96
CA PRO A 66 10.17 -5.94 -4.12
C PRO A 66 10.91 -4.88 -3.31
N ILE A 67 11.01 -3.65 -3.80
CA ILE A 67 11.65 -2.55 -3.06
C ILE A 67 10.78 -2.15 -1.87
N ILE A 68 9.47 -1.98 -2.06
CA ILE A 68 8.53 -1.65 -0.98
C ILE A 68 8.61 -2.68 0.14
N LEU A 69 8.56 -3.98 -0.19
CA LEU A 69 8.60 -5.05 0.79
C LEU A 69 9.92 -5.10 1.59
N GLN A 70 11.05 -4.71 0.98
CA GLN A 70 12.35 -4.66 1.65
C GLN A 70 12.47 -3.45 2.59
N ILE A 71 12.03 -2.27 2.13
CA ILE A 71 12.21 -1.03 2.88
C ILE A 71 11.11 -0.84 3.93
N PHE A 72 9.95 -1.50 3.79
CA PHE A 72 8.84 -1.51 4.73
C PHE A 72 8.52 -2.95 5.12
N PRO A 73 9.40 -3.62 5.91
CA PRO A 73 9.26 -5.04 6.15
C PRO A 73 8.12 -5.34 7.13
N GLY A 74 7.38 -6.43 6.89
CA GLY A 74 6.32 -6.84 7.81
C GLY A 74 6.79 -7.18 9.22
N ALA A 75 8.06 -7.54 9.40
CA ALA A 75 8.68 -7.71 10.72
C ALA A 75 8.73 -6.42 11.56
N GLU A 76 8.64 -5.24 10.91
CA GLU A 76 8.52 -3.93 11.55
C GLU A 76 7.05 -3.46 11.66
N GLY A 77 6.08 -4.36 11.47
CA GLY A 77 4.64 -4.07 11.60
C GLY A 77 3.97 -3.57 10.33
N TRP A 78 4.67 -3.52 9.20
CA TRP A 78 4.08 -3.12 7.92
C TRP A 78 3.15 -4.20 7.34
N PRO A 79 2.04 -3.83 6.66
CA PRO A 79 1.05 -4.78 6.15
C PRO A 79 1.50 -5.42 4.82
N PHE A 80 2.74 -5.89 4.74
CA PHE A 80 3.28 -6.60 3.58
C PHE A 80 3.73 -8.02 3.94
N PRO A 81 3.64 -8.99 3.00
CA PRO A 81 4.17 -10.32 3.22
C PRO A 81 5.70 -10.28 3.36
N LYS A 82 6.25 -11.24 4.11
CA LYS A 82 7.70 -11.36 4.28
C LYS A 82 8.37 -11.59 2.93
N TYR A 83 9.29 -10.69 2.56
CA TYR A 83 10.19 -10.88 1.43
C TYR A 83 11.26 -11.92 1.76
N LEU A 84 11.44 -12.90 0.88
CA LEU A 84 12.41 -13.99 1.05
C LEU A 84 13.60 -13.87 0.08
N GLY A 85 13.42 -13.17 -1.05
CA GLY A 85 14.49 -12.92 -2.01
C GLY A 85 13.96 -12.73 -3.43
N SER A 86 14.88 -12.44 -4.36
CA SER A 86 14.57 -12.34 -5.78
C SER A 86 15.68 -12.92 -6.66
N CYS A 87 15.29 -13.41 -7.83
CA CYS A 87 16.19 -13.85 -8.89
C CYS A 87 15.72 -13.24 -10.22
N GLY A 88 16.40 -12.19 -10.67
CA GLY A 88 15.97 -11.42 -11.85
C GLY A 88 14.59 -10.78 -11.60
N ARG A 89 13.59 -11.17 -12.40
CA ARG A 89 12.19 -10.71 -12.26
C ARG A 89 11.34 -11.57 -11.34
N LEU A 90 11.86 -12.73 -10.92
CA LEU A 90 11.17 -13.61 -9.97
C LEU A 90 11.39 -13.09 -8.56
N ILE A 91 10.31 -13.01 -7.80
CA ILE A 91 10.30 -12.62 -6.39
C ILE A 91 9.67 -13.73 -5.57
N VAL A 92 10.19 -13.95 -4.36
CA VAL A 92 9.67 -14.95 -3.43
C VAL A 92 9.23 -14.25 -2.16
N THR A 93 7.96 -14.45 -1.80
CA THR A 93 7.32 -13.88 -0.61
C THR A 93 6.57 -14.97 0.16
N ALA A 94 6.18 -14.67 1.40
CA ALA A 94 5.28 -15.54 2.15
C ALA A 94 3.93 -15.68 1.41
N SER A 95 3.42 -16.92 1.33
CA SER A 95 2.22 -17.26 0.57
C SER A 95 0.94 -16.69 1.20
N THR A 96 0.09 -16.09 0.36
CA THR A 96 -1.26 -15.61 0.70
C THR A 96 -2.29 -16.19 -0.27
N ARG A 97 -3.57 -16.14 0.11
CA ARG A 97 -4.70 -16.41 -0.80
C ARG A 97 -5.32 -15.09 -1.24
N PRO A 98 -5.60 -14.87 -2.53
CA PRO A 98 -6.22 -13.64 -3.01
C PRO A 98 -7.54 -13.35 -2.30
N MET A 99 -7.79 -12.07 -1.99
CA MET A 99 -9.00 -11.64 -1.27
C MET A 99 -10.30 -12.04 -2.01
N LYS A 100 -10.25 -12.14 -3.34
CA LYS A 100 -11.37 -12.60 -4.18
C LYS A 100 -11.97 -13.93 -3.72
N GLU A 101 -11.14 -14.85 -3.22
CA GLU A 101 -11.60 -16.17 -2.74
C GLU A 101 -12.54 -16.07 -1.54
N PHE A 102 -12.58 -14.92 -0.85
CA PHE A 102 -13.37 -14.71 0.36
C PHE A 102 -14.68 -13.95 0.13
N TYR A 103 -14.99 -13.51 -1.09
CA TYR A 103 -16.27 -12.83 -1.39
C TYR A 103 -17.49 -13.73 -1.10
N GLY A 104 -17.32 -15.05 -1.26
CA GLY A 104 -18.34 -16.05 -0.95
C GLY A 104 -18.43 -16.44 0.53
N SER A 105 -17.53 -15.97 1.39
CA SER A 105 -17.46 -16.39 2.80
C SER A 105 -18.66 -15.91 3.63
N SER A 106 -18.78 -16.47 4.84
CA SER A 106 -19.77 -16.07 5.84
C SER A 106 -19.59 -14.62 6.30
N SER A 107 -20.65 -14.03 6.85
CA SER A 107 -20.70 -12.61 7.20
C SER A 107 -19.70 -12.20 8.28
N ASP A 108 -19.35 -13.11 9.19
CA ASP A 108 -18.29 -12.93 10.19
C ASP A 108 -16.92 -12.74 9.53
N VAL A 109 -16.58 -13.58 8.55
CA VAL A 109 -15.32 -13.51 7.82
C VAL A 109 -15.27 -12.25 6.95
N THR A 110 -16.35 -11.92 6.23
CA THR A 110 -16.33 -10.75 5.35
C THR A 110 -16.38 -9.43 6.11
N ALA A 111 -17.10 -9.35 7.24
CA ALA A 111 -17.04 -8.20 8.15
C ALA A 111 -15.63 -7.99 8.68
N ASP A 112 -14.97 -9.09 9.07
CA ASP A 112 -13.62 -9.05 9.58
C ASP A 112 -12.60 -8.55 8.53
N LEU A 113 -12.60 -9.14 7.34
CA LEU A 113 -11.71 -8.72 6.26
C LEU A 113 -11.97 -7.27 5.83
N ALA A 114 -13.23 -6.83 5.81
CA ALA A 114 -13.57 -5.44 5.53
C ALA A 114 -13.00 -4.48 6.59
N LEU A 115 -13.08 -4.85 7.87
CA LEU A 115 -12.52 -4.07 8.95
C LEU A 115 -10.99 -4.03 8.91
N GLN A 116 -10.34 -5.18 8.70
CA GLN A 116 -8.88 -5.24 8.50
C GLN A 116 -8.44 -4.37 7.31
N LEU A 117 -9.19 -4.40 6.19
CA LEU A 117 -8.91 -3.56 5.03
C LEU A 117 -8.96 -2.07 5.37
N LEU A 118 -10.02 -1.63 6.07
CA LEU A 118 -10.16 -0.24 6.52
C LEU A 118 -9.02 0.17 7.47
N THR A 119 -8.62 -0.71 8.40
CA THR A 119 -7.50 -0.47 9.31
C THR A 119 -6.16 -0.37 8.57
N ILE A 120 -5.92 -1.22 7.56
CA ILE A 120 -4.73 -1.12 6.72
C ILE A 120 -4.73 0.22 5.98
N ILE A 121 -5.84 0.62 5.36
CA ILE A 121 -5.89 1.89 4.65
C ILE A 121 -5.65 3.09 5.58
N ASP A 122 -6.17 3.06 6.80
CA ASP A 122 -5.88 4.08 7.82
C ASP A 122 -4.39 4.14 8.17
N PHE A 123 -3.74 3.00 8.42
CA PHE A 123 -2.30 2.93 8.67
C PHE A 123 -1.46 3.43 7.47
N MET A 124 -1.91 3.15 6.25
CA MET A 124 -1.28 3.63 5.02
C MET A 124 -1.42 5.15 4.84
N MET A 125 -2.46 5.76 5.40
CA MET A 125 -2.62 7.21 5.49
C MET A 125 -1.80 7.81 6.63
N ASN A 126 -1.75 7.13 7.78
CA ASN A 126 -1.21 7.62 9.04
C ASN A 126 -0.30 6.56 9.70
N ASN A 127 1.00 6.81 9.68
CA ASN A 127 2.00 5.95 10.32
C ASN A 127 3.11 6.78 10.94
N ASP A 128 3.84 6.15 11.86
CA ASP A 128 4.90 6.78 12.66
C ASP A 128 6.07 7.31 11.82
N LEU A 129 6.26 6.79 10.61
CA LEU A 129 7.29 7.25 9.70
C LEU A 129 6.87 8.48 8.88
N ASN A 130 5.63 8.96 9.00
CA ASN A 130 5.10 10.10 8.24
C ASN A 130 5.21 9.89 6.71
N TYR A 131 5.00 8.66 6.23
CA TYR A 131 4.81 8.38 4.81
C TYR A 131 3.32 8.23 4.51
N PHE A 132 2.86 8.84 3.42
CA PHE A 132 1.53 8.60 2.87
C PHE A 132 1.65 7.61 1.71
N PHE A 133 1.01 6.46 1.85
CA PHE A 133 0.96 5.46 0.80
C PHE A 133 -0.37 5.57 0.06
N TYR A 134 -0.32 5.60 -1.27
CA TYR A 134 -1.52 5.70 -2.09
C TYR A 134 -1.49 4.68 -3.23
N PHE A 135 -2.64 4.11 -3.55
CA PHE A 135 -2.78 3.22 -4.69
C PHE A 135 -3.11 4.03 -5.94
N THR A 136 -2.49 3.68 -7.06
CA THR A 136 -2.91 4.16 -8.38
C THR A 136 -3.96 3.24 -9.01
N HIS A 137 -3.94 1.97 -8.61
CA HIS A 137 -4.92 0.96 -8.96
C HIS A 137 -5.12 0.01 -7.78
N VAL A 138 -6.35 -0.49 -7.64
CA VAL A 138 -6.71 -1.54 -6.69
C VAL A 138 -7.67 -2.50 -7.39
N ASP A 139 -7.41 -3.79 -7.19
CA ASP A 139 -8.21 -4.93 -7.64
C ASP A 139 -8.25 -6.04 -6.57
N ALA A 140 -8.81 -7.19 -6.92
CA ALA A 140 -9.00 -8.29 -5.98
C ALA A 140 -7.72 -9.08 -5.68
N ASP A 141 -6.64 -8.87 -6.43
CA ASP A 141 -5.33 -9.51 -6.26
C ASP A 141 -4.35 -8.60 -5.52
N THR A 142 -4.68 -7.31 -5.36
CA THR A 142 -3.93 -6.33 -4.57
C THR A 142 -3.78 -6.77 -3.11
N PHE A 143 -4.80 -7.41 -2.55
CA PHE A 143 -4.83 -7.87 -1.16
C PHE A 143 -4.88 -9.39 -1.07
N GLY A 144 -4.18 -9.92 -0.08
CA GLY A 144 -4.12 -11.35 0.21
C GLY A 144 -4.35 -11.65 1.68
N VAL A 145 -4.88 -12.83 1.97
CA VAL A 145 -5.16 -13.32 3.32
C VAL A 145 -4.22 -14.49 3.64
N PHE A 146 -3.52 -14.43 4.77
CA PHE A 146 -2.73 -15.57 5.25
C PHE A 146 -3.64 -16.68 5.80
N SER A 147 -3.07 -17.88 5.99
CA SER A 147 -3.79 -19.02 6.57
C SER A 147 -4.35 -18.75 7.96
N ASN A 148 -3.80 -17.79 8.70
CA ASN A 148 -4.29 -17.37 10.01
C ASN A 148 -5.43 -16.33 9.96
N GLY A 149 -5.87 -15.92 8.77
CA GLY A 149 -6.98 -14.97 8.58
C GLY A 149 -6.58 -13.49 8.55
N GLN A 150 -5.29 -13.17 8.65
CA GLN A 150 -4.83 -11.78 8.56
C GLN A 150 -4.72 -11.31 7.11
N LEU A 151 -5.22 -10.10 6.84
CA LEU A 151 -5.17 -9.43 5.55
C LEU A 151 -3.88 -8.62 5.40
N PHE A 152 -3.29 -8.66 4.20
CA PHE A 152 -2.06 -7.95 3.85
C PHE A 152 -2.15 -7.41 2.42
N ILE A 153 -1.29 -6.43 2.09
CA ILE A 153 -1.10 -5.94 0.73
C ILE A 153 -0.18 -6.93 0.02
N GLN A 154 -0.79 -7.80 -0.80
CA GLN A 154 -0.09 -8.85 -1.54
C GLN A 154 0.66 -8.26 -2.73
N ASP A 155 0.06 -7.31 -3.45
CA ASP A 155 0.72 -6.59 -4.54
C ASP A 155 0.87 -5.11 -4.21
N ALA A 156 2.11 -4.64 -4.31
CA ALA A 156 2.51 -3.27 -4.04
C ALA A 156 3.09 -2.58 -5.29
N SER A 157 2.94 -3.20 -6.46
CA SER A 157 3.44 -2.68 -7.74
C SER A 157 2.80 -1.33 -8.11
N MET A 158 1.51 -1.17 -7.77
CA MET A 158 0.71 0.03 -8.06
C MET A 158 0.71 1.05 -6.92
N LEU A 159 1.59 0.86 -5.94
CA LEU A 159 1.64 1.65 -4.73
C LEU A 159 2.63 2.81 -4.85
N GLY A 160 2.15 4.01 -4.58
CA GLY A 160 2.92 5.23 -4.49
C GLY A 160 3.21 5.65 -3.06
N VAL A 161 4.31 6.39 -2.86
CA VAL A 161 4.74 6.85 -1.54
C VAL A 161 4.99 8.36 -1.62
N ILE A 162 4.40 9.11 -0.68
CA ILE A 162 4.66 10.52 -0.46
C ILE A 162 5.27 10.68 0.92
N ASP A 163 6.35 11.43 0.99
CA ASP A 163 6.94 11.82 2.26
C ASP A 163 6.23 13.05 2.82
N LYS A 164 5.50 12.90 3.93
CA LYS A 164 4.81 14.04 4.57
C LYS A 164 5.80 14.96 5.29
N GLN A 165 7.00 14.49 5.66
CA GLN A 165 8.00 15.28 6.40
C GLN A 165 8.80 16.20 5.47
N GLU A 166 9.24 15.70 4.31
CA GLU A 166 9.96 16.51 3.30
C GLU A 166 9.01 17.24 2.33
N GLY A 167 7.71 16.98 2.42
CA GLY A 167 6.66 17.68 1.67
C GLY A 167 6.52 17.27 0.21
N ARG A 168 5.50 17.81 -0.47
CA ARG A 168 5.17 17.55 -1.89
C ARG A 168 5.94 18.46 -2.88
N GLU A 169 6.76 19.37 -2.37
CA GLU A 169 7.21 20.60 -3.05
C GLU A 169 8.50 20.49 -3.89
N LEU A 170 9.24 19.38 -3.83
CA LEU A 170 10.60 19.35 -4.39
C LEU A 170 10.69 19.27 -5.93
N MET A 171 9.58 19.08 -6.65
CA MET A 171 9.61 18.87 -8.11
C MET A 171 8.55 19.68 -8.87
N ASN A 172 8.36 20.96 -8.54
CA ASN A 172 7.68 21.91 -9.45
C ASN A 172 8.48 22.20 -10.74
N ARG A 173 9.71 21.68 -10.86
CA ARG A 173 10.47 21.65 -12.12
C ARG A 173 10.26 20.33 -12.85
N GLN A 174 9.05 20.14 -13.39
CA GLN A 174 8.79 19.17 -14.45
C GLN A 174 9.46 19.65 -15.75
N GLN A 175 10.78 19.55 -15.85
CA GLN A 175 11.37 19.37 -17.18
C GLN A 175 11.03 17.94 -17.60
N GLU A 176 10.38 17.78 -18.76
CA GLU A 176 10.15 16.47 -19.37
C GLU A 176 11.52 15.81 -19.68
N TYR A 177 12.14 15.19 -18.68
CA TYR A 177 13.32 14.39 -18.88
C TYR A 177 12.87 13.04 -19.45
N LYS A 178 13.05 12.86 -20.76
CA LYS A 178 12.80 11.60 -21.46
C LYS A 178 14.12 10.85 -21.56
N ASP A 179 14.22 9.74 -20.86
CA ASP A 179 15.33 8.80 -20.94
C ASP A 179 14.84 7.41 -21.40
N ILE A 180 15.76 6.48 -21.54
CA ILE A 180 15.43 5.09 -21.92
C ILE A 180 14.46 4.44 -20.93
N PHE A 181 14.47 4.83 -19.65
CA PHE A 181 13.63 4.26 -18.61
C PHE A 181 12.20 4.81 -18.61
N SER A 182 11.99 5.97 -19.22
CA SER A 182 10.70 6.65 -19.29
C SER A 182 9.60 5.85 -19.99
N CYS A 183 9.97 4.86 -20.82
CA CYS A 183 9.02 4.01 -21.55
C CYS A 183 9.07 2.53 -21.16
N LEU A 184 9.93 2.14 -20.21
CA LEU A 184 10.15 0.72 -19.91
C LEU A 184 9.04 0.05 -19.08
N ALA A 185 8.22 0.84 -18.37
CA ALA A 185 7.21 0.30 -17.44
C ALA A 185 5.77 0.73 -17.73
N VAL A 186 5.57 1.79 -18.51
CA VAL A 186 4.24 2.37 -18.77
C VAL A 186 4.22 2.85 -20.22
N ASP A 187 4.22 1.94 -21.21
CA ASP A 187 4.03 2.14 -22.68
C ASP A 187 4.04 3.60 -23.21
N CYS A 188 5.08 4.36 -22.87
CA CYS A 188 5.14 5.82 -22.98
C CYS A 188 3.85 6.61 -22.61
N GLY A 189 2.97 6.06 -21.76
CA GLY A 189 1.69 6.64 -21.35
C GLY A 189 1.82 7.95 -20.54
N PRO A 190 0.72 8.68 -20.32
CA PRO A 190 0.75 10.05 -19.84
C PRO A 190 1.47 10.20 -18.50
N VAL A 191 2.11 11.37 -18.36
CA VAL A 191 2.76 11.87 -17.16
C VAL A 191 1.82 11.70 -15.97
N PHE A 192 2.26 11.02 -14.90
CA PHE A 192 1.47 11.01 -13.66
C PHE A 192 1.17 12.46 -13.27
N PRO A 193 -0.06 12.78 -12.83
CA PRO A 193 -0.38 14.15 -12.49
C PRO A 193 0.52 14.63 -11.33
N SER A 194 0.56 15.94 -11.06
CA SER A 194 1.42 16.47 -9.98
C SER A 194 1.19 15.76 -8.64
N CYS A 195 2.21 15.68 -7.79
CA CYS A 195 2.11 15.17 -6.42
C CYS A 195 1.01 15.85 -5.61
N SER A 196 0.75 17.13 -5.88
CA SER A 196 -0.32 17.88 -5.23
C SER A 196 -1.72 17.38 -5.56
N SER A 197 -1.92 16.69 -6.69
CA SER A 197 -3.23 16.19 -7.11
C SER A 197 -3.73 14.96 -6.35
N ILE A 198 -2.86 14.31 -5.57
CA ILE A 198 -3.22 13.09 -4.84
C ILE A 198 -4.01 13.49 -3.58
N LYS A 199 -5.29 13.11 -3.56
CA LYS A 199 -6.18 13.28 -2.40
C LYS A 199 -5.81 12.31 -1.28
N GLU A 200 -6.00 12.71 -0.03
CA GLU A 200 -5.74 11.81 1.11
C GLU A 200 -6.74 10.65 1.13
N SER A 201 -7.99 10.92 0.73
CA SER A 201 -9.06 9.93 0.66
C SER A 201 -8.98 8.96 -0.54
N GLN A 202 -7.99 9.10 -1.42
CA GLN A 202 -7.93 8.35 -2.69
C GLN A 202 -8.03 6.83 -2.48
N ASN A 203 -7.31 6.28 -1.50
CA ASN A 203 -7.35 4.86 -1.21
C ASN A 203 -8.75 4.41 -0.77
N LEU A 204 -9.40 5.19 0.10
CA LEU A 204 -10.74 4.92 0.59
C LEU A 204 -11.74 4.87 -0.56
N VAL A 205 -11.70 5.86 -1.46
CA VAL A 205 -12.55 5.88 -2.65
C VAL A 205 -12.39 4.59 -3.47
N MET A 206 -11.14 4.15 -3.70
CA MET A 206 -10.87 2.93 -4.47
C MET A 206 -11.38 1.66 -3.77
N ILE A 207 -11.10 1.49 -2.47
CA ILE A 207 -11.53 0.29 -1.74
C ILE A 207 -13.04 0.25 -1.51
N CYS A 208 -13.67 1.39 -1.23
CA CYS A 208 -15.11 1.52 -1.03
C CYS A 208 -15.88 1.35 -2.34
N GLY A 209 -15.30 1.74 -3.47
CA GLY A 209 -15.93 1.56 -4.78
C GLY A 209 -15.75 0.15 -5.37
N LYS A 210 -14.61 -0.51 -5.13
CA LYS A 210 -14.25 -1.76 -5.83
C LYS A 210 -14.22 -3.02 -4.96
N LEU A 211 -13.77 -2.92 -3.72
CA LEU A 211 -13.45 -4.10 -2.90
C LEU A 211 -14.52 -4.38 -1.85
N LEU A 212 -14.81 -3.39 -1.00
CA LEU A 212 -15.78 -3.54 0.09
C LEU A 212 -17.19 -3.93 -0.37
N PRO A 213 -17.72 -3.43 -1.51
CA PRO A 213 -19.02 -3.89 -1.99
C PRO A 213 -19.07 -5.39 -2.25
N ASN A 214 -17.99 -5.98 -2.77
CA ASN A 214 -17.92 -7.42 -3.04
C ASN A 214 -17.85 -8.27 -1.76
N LEU A 215 -17.23 -7.73 -0.70
CA LEU A 215 -17.19 -8.39 0.61
C LEU A 215 -18.52 -8.29 1.36
N LEU A 216 -19.19 -7.13 1.30
CA LEU A 216 -20.28 -6.78 2.22
C LEU A 216 -21.68 -6.89 1.60
N LYS A 217 -21.81 -7.06 0.28
CA LYS A 217 -23.11 -7.10 -0.40
C LYS A 217 -23.96 -8.28 0.08
N GLN A 218 -25.16 -7.96 0.58
CA GLN A 218 -26.19 -8.91 1.00
C GLN A 218 -25.70 -9.91 2.06
N LYS A 219 -24.75 -9.50 2.91
CA LYS A 219 -24.22 -10.34 4.00
C LYS A 219 -24.93 -10.14 5.33
N PHE A 220 -25.64 -9.02 5.48
CA PHE A 220 -26.27 -8.62 6.74
C PHE A 220 -27.78 -8.42 6.56
N PRO A 221 -28.59 -8.63 7.61
CA PRO A 221 -30.01 -8.34 7.56
C PRO A 221 -30.28 -6.83 7.48
N SER A 222 -31.41 -6.44 6.91
CA SER A 222 -31.95 -5.08 7.10
C SER A 222 -32.34 -4.88 8.58
N PRO A 223 -32.10 -3.71 9.19
CA PRO A 223 -31.67 -2.43 8.61
C PRO A 223 -30.15 -2.21 8.55
N LEU A 224 -29.34 -3.17 9.01
CA LEU A 224 -27.89 -3.03 9.10
C LEU A 224 -27.25 -2.90 7.70
N GLN A 225 -27.70 -3.73 6.75
CA GLN A 225 -27.20 -3.69 5.37
C GLN A 225 -27.42 -2.32 4.70
N GLU A 226 -28.56 -1.67 4.95
CA GLU A 226 -28.87 -0.35 4.39
C GLU A 226 -27.91 0.72 4.92
N LYS A 227 -27.58 0.68 6.21
CA LYS A 227 -26.59 1.58 6.81
C LYS A 227 -25.20 1.37 6.20
N ILE A 228 -24.79 0.12 6.02
CA ILE A 228 -23.52 -0.23 5.35
C ILE A 228 -23.49 0.30 3.92
N ASN A 229 -24.56 0.06 3.15
CA ASN A 229 -24.65 0.50 1.75
C ASN A 229 -24.60 2.03 1.64
N SER A 230 -25.29 2.75 2.53
CA SER A 230 -25.27 4.22 2.57
C SER A 230 -23.86 4.76 2.85
N ALA A 231 -23.18 4.21 3.87
CA ALA A 231 -21.82 4.64 4.21
C ALA A 231 -20.81 4.29 3.09
N LEU A 232 -20.94 3.12 2.44
CA LEU A 232 -20.14 2.76 1.26
C LEU A 232 -20.35 3.73 0.09
N SER A 233 -21.59 4.13 -0.18
CA SER A 233 -21.90 5.06 -1.27
C SER A 233 -21.25 6.43 -1.07
N ILE A 234 -21.19 6.92 0.17
CA ILE A 234 -20.53 8.18 0.50
C ILE A 234 -19.00 8.00 0.39
N CYS A 235 -18.46 6.92 0.98
CA CYS A 235 -17.03 6.64 0.95
C CYS A 235 -16.47 6.46 -0.48
N ALA A 236 -17.25 5.87 -1.39
CA ALA A 236 -16.85 5.64 -2.78
C ALA A 236 -16.96 6.89 -3.67
N ASN A 237 -17.49 8.01 -3.18
CA ASN A 237 -17.76 9.19 -4.01
C ASN A 237 -16.56 10.14 -4.08
N SER A 238 -15.83 10.09 -5.20
CA SER A 238 -14.64 10.92 -5.44
C SER A 238 -14.89 12.43 -5.51
N PHE A 239 -16.15 12.86 -5.65
CA PHE A 239 -16.54 14.28 -5.72
C PHE A 239 -16.68 14.94 -4.35
N LEU A 240 -16.76 14.15 -3.27
CA LEU A 240 -16.82 14.68 -1.91
C LEU A 240 -15.46 15.16 -1.42
N SER A 241 -15.48 15.88 -0.30
CA SER A 241 -14.27 16.29 0.41
C SER A 241 -13.60 15.09 1.11
N ASP A 242 -12.29 15.21 1.36
CA ASP A 242 -11.54 14.16 2.08
C ASP A 242 -12.16 13.88 3.46
N GLN A 243 -12.62 14.92 4.16
CA GLN A 243 -13.25 14.79 5.48
C GLN A 243 -14.55 13.98 5.44
N GLU A 244 -15.41 14.20 4.44
CA GLU A 244 -16.67 13.45 4.30
C GLU A 244 -16.39 11.97 4.02
N ILE A 245 -15.43 11.67 3.15
CA ILE A 245 -15.05 10.30 2.80
C ILE A 245 -14.43 9.58 4.00
N ILE A 246 -13.53 10.25 4.73
CA ILE A 246 -12.91 9.70 5.94
C ILE A 246 -13.97 9.46 7.02
N THR A 247 -14.92 10.38 7.21
CA THR A 247 -16.01 10.22 8.19
C THR A 247 -16.91 9.03 7.83
N ALA A 248 -17.23 8.85 6.54
CA ALA A 248 -18.00 7.69 6.08
C ALA A 248 -17.25 6.36 6.29
N SER A 249 -15.93 6.34 6.07
CA SER A 249 -15.06 5.21 6.38
C SER A 249 -15.04 4.88 7.88
N GLN A 250 -14.92 5.89 8.74
CA GLN A 250 -14.99 5.72 10.20
C GLN A 250 -16.35 5.19 10.66
N LEU A 251 -17.44 5.63 10.02
CA LEU A 251 -18.77 5.07 10.25
C LEU A 251 -18.84 3.59 9.87
N LEU A 252 -18.24 3.17 8.73
CA LEU A 252 -18.14 1.76 8.38
C LEU A 252 -17.37 0.96 9.44
N VAL A 253 -16.23 1.48 9.91
CA VAL A 253 -15.47 0.86 11.01
C VAL A 253 -16.35 0.71 12.25
N ALA A 254 -17.08 1.75 12.65
CA ALA A 254 -17.96 1.72 13.81
C ALA A 254 -19.12 0.71 13.68
N ILE A 255 -19.63 0.51 12.46
CA ILE A 255 -20.68 -0.48 12.16
C ILE A 255 -20.12 -1.91 12.19
N LEU A 256 -18.92 -2.12 11.64
CA LEU A 256 -18.32 -3.46 11.47
C LEU A 256 -17.65 -3.98 12.74
N LYS A 257 -17.08 -3.09 13.56
CA LYS A 257 -16.33 -3.48 14.78
C LYS A 257 -17.13 -4.35 15.76
N PRO A 258 -18.42 -4.07 16.07
CA PRO A 258 -19.23 -4.93 16.93
C PRO A 258 -19.54 -6.31 16.33
N LEU A 259 -19.34 -6.50 15.03
CA LEU A 259 -19.61 -7.77 14.34
C LEU A 259 -18.42 -8.74 14.42
N GLN A 260 -17.29 -8.31 14.98
CA GLN A 260 -16.13 -9.15 15.19
C GLN A 260 -16.42 -10.27 16.21
N ILE A 261 -16.08 -11.51 15.84
CA ILE A 261 -16.27 -12.67 16.72
C ILE A 261 -14.92 -13.09 17.29
N CYS A 262 -14.88 -13.34 18.60
CA CYS A 262 -13.75 -13.96 19.28
C CYS A 262 -13.86 -15.49 19.20
N ASP A 263 -13.42 -16.04 18.07
CA ASP A 263 -13.37 -17.47 17.77
C ASP A 263 -11.91 -17.93 17.61
N SER A 264 -11.62 -19.18 17.96
CA SER A 264 -10.37 -19.88 17.68
C SER A 264 -9.91 -19.79 16.22
N ARG A 265 -10.83 -19.61 15.26
CA ARG A 265 -10.52 -19.36 13.83
C ARG A 265 -9.78 -18.03 13.59
N PHE A 266 -9.82 -17.11 14.55
CA PHE A 266 -9.19 -15.78 14.48
C PHE A 266 -8.07 -15.64 15.53
N VAL A 267 -7.12 -16.57 15.53
CA VAL A 267 -6.03 -16.67 16.52
C VAL A 267 -5.28 -15.35 16.72
N TYR A 268 -5.12 -14.56 15.66
CA TYR A 268 -4.41 -13.28 15.70
C TYR A 268 -5.07 -12.23 16.63
N ARG A 269 -6.33 -12.41 17.04
CA ARG A 269 -7.08 -11.50 17.92
C ARG A 269 -6.95 -11.79 19.41
N TYR A 270 -6.24 -12.85 19.81
CA TYR A 270 -6.34 -13.35 21.19
C TYR A 270 -5.75 -12.47 22.32
N PRO A 271 -4.95 -11.42 22.10
CA PRO A 271 -4.78 -10.39 23.12
C PRO A 271 -6.09 -9.62 23.34
N ASP A 272 -6.66 -9.03 22.28
CA ASP A 272 -7.85 -8.17 22.36
C ASP A 272 -9.09 -8.93 22.85
N CYS A 273 -9.29 -10.15 22.36
CA CYS A 273 -10.40 -11.02 22.76
C CYS A 273 -10.32 -11.49 24.23
N LYS A 274 -9.12 -11.56 24.81
CA LYS A 274 -8.93 -11.96 26.22
C LYS A 274 -9.24 -10.82 27.19
N TYR A 275 -9.09 -9.57 26.76
CA TYR A 275 -9.29 -8.38 27.61
C TYR A 275 -10.58 -7.62 27.31
N SER A 276 -11.25 -7.85 26.17
CA SER A 276 -12.51 -7.18 25.81
C SER A 276 -13.74 -7.65 26.61
N THR A 277 -13.67 -8.73 27.40
CA THR A 277 -14.76 -9.19 28.26
C THR A 277 -14.84 -8.47 29.62
N LYS A 278 -14.14 -7.35 29.78
CA LYS A 278 -14.25 -6.46 30.94
C LYS A 278 -14.37 -5.01 30.48
N LEU A 279 -15.56 -4.60 30.06
CA LEU A 279 -16.09 -3.23 30.12
C LEU A 279 -17.61 -3.27 29.93
#